data_AF-A0A2V5TXE2-F1
#
_entry.id   AF-A0A2V5TXE2-F1
#
_cell.length_a   1.000
_cell.length_b   1.000
_cell.length_c   1.000
_cell.angle_alpha   90.00
_cell.angle_beta   90.00
_cell.angle_gamma   90.00
#
_symmetry.space_group_name_H-M   'P 1'
#
loop_
_entity.id
_entity.type
_entity.pdbx_description
1 polymer ?
#
loop_
_entity_poly.entity_id
_entity_poly.type
_entity_poly.pdbx_seq_one_letter_code
_entity_poly.pdbx_strand_id
1 'polypeptide(L)'
;RFKGTIPIDDYVLDVLMRDLIAHDQRPAAYLVYLHLYGQAVRRHWKPIPASVRTIADATGLSKSAVHAALGHLRRRQLIATSADHATATPRHRVLRHWR
;
A
#
# COMPACT_ATOMS: atom_id res chain seq x y z
N ARG A 1 17.96 12.44 7.55
CA ARG A 1 18.60 12.72 6.24
C ARG A 1 17.99 11.78 5.21
N PHE A 2 17.36 12.29 4.14
CA PHE A 2 16.81 11.46 3.06
C PHE A 2 17.98 10.87 2.25
N LYS A 3 18.14 9.54 2.27
CA LYS A 3 19.34 8.86 1.74
C LYS A 3 19.22 8.41 0.27
N GLY A 4 18.06 8.60 -0.37
CA GLY A 4 17.84 8.21 -1.77
C GLY A 4 16.44 8.55 -2.27
N THR A 5 16.31 8.65 -3.58
CA THR A 5 15.04 8.85 -4.28
C THR A 5 14.32 7.51 -4.48
N ILE A 6 12.99 7.55 -4.55
CA ILE A 6 12.16 6.41 -4.93
C ILE A 6 11.56 6.79 -6.29
N PRO A 7 11.85 6.07 -7.38
CA PRO A 7 11.13 6.28 -8.64
C PRO A 7 9.66 5.94 -8.42
N ILE A 8 8.78 6.85 -8.80
CA ILE A 8 7.32 6.65 -8.78
C ILE A 8 6.86 6.62 -10.23
N ASP A 9 6.11 5.59 -10.62
CA ASP A 9 5.54 5.49 -11.96
C ASP A 9 4.45 6.56 -12.15
N ASP A 10 4.39 7.19 -13.33
CA ASP A 10 3.40 8.23 -13.66
C ASP A 10 1.96 7.77 -13.39
N TYR A 11 1.66 6.50 -13.64
CA TYR A 11 0.36 5.90 -13.29
C TYR A 11 -0.03 6.14 -11.82
N VAL A 12 0.91 6.05 -10.87
CA VAL A 12 0.63 6.23 -9.44
C VAL A 12 0.21 7.67 -9.13
N LEU A 13 0.79 8.64 -9.84
CA LEU A 13 0.54 10.06 -9.63
C LEU A 13 -0.67 10.54 -10.44
N ASP A 14 -0.75 10.18 -11.71
CA ASP A 14 -1.71 10.76 -12.66
C ASP A 14 -3.04 10.00 -12.70
N VAL A 15 -3.01 8.69 -12.46
CA VAL A 15 -4.20 7.83 -12.57
C VAL A 15 -4.65 7.34 -11.21
N LEU A 16 -3.78 6.63 -10.49
CA LEU A 16 -4.14 5.95 -9.25
C LEU A 16 -4.54 6.92 -8.14
N MET A 17 -3.84 8.06 -8.03
CA MET A 17 -4.18 9.08 -7.04
C MET A 17 -5.59 9.61 -7.27
N ARG A 18 -5.91 9.99 -8.52
CA ARG A 18 -7.24 10.48 -8.88
C ARG A 18 -8.31 9.41 -8.68
N ASP A 19 -8.02 8.17 -9.05
CA ASP A 19 -8.94 7.05 -8.91
C ASP A 19 -9.27 6.76 -7.44
N LEU A 20 -8.25 6.65 -6.57
CA LEU A 20 -8.48 6.35 -5.17
C LEU A 20 -9.03 7.53 -4.37
N ILE A 21 -8.62 8.77 -4.68
CA ILE A 21 -9.04 9.95 -3.91
C ILE A 21 -10.37 10.51 -4.43
N ALA A 22 -10.50 10.75 -5.73
CA ALA A 22 -11.66 11.43 -6.29
C ALA A 22 -12.79 10.45 -6.68
N HIS A 23 -12.46 9.30 -7.26
CA HIS A 23 -13.48 8.35 -7.69
C HIS A 23 -13.97 7.47 -6.53
N ASP A 24 -13.04 6.84 -5.80
CA ASP A 24 -13.41 5.95 -4.70
C ASP A 24 -13.69 6.66 -3.37
N GLN A 25 -13.27 7.92 -3.25
CA GLN A 25 -13.34 8.69 -2.00
C GLN A 25 -12.59 8.01 -0.85
N ARG A 26 -11.42 7.40 -1.16
CA ARG A 26 -10.56 6.65 -0.23
C ARG A 26 -9.13 7.22 -0.18
N PRO A 27 -8.90 8.42 0.38
CA PRO A 27 -7.55 8.99 0.51
C PRO A 27 -6.61 8.13 1.37
N ALA A 28 -7.15 7.47 2.41
CA ALA A 28 -6.38 6.52 3.22
C ALA A 28 -5.85 5.34 2.39
N ALA A 29 -6.59 4.88 1.37
CA ALA A 29 -6.14 3.81 0.50
C ALA A 29 -4.95 4.23 -0.35
N TYR A 30 -4.97 5.47 -0.88
CA TYR A 30 -3.83 6.02 -1.61
C TYR A 30 -2.57 6.13 -0.74
N LEU A 31 -2.69 6.64 0.49
CA LEU A 31 -1.56 6.78 1.41
C LEU A 31 -0.97 5.42 1.83
N VAL A 32 -1.84 4.44 2.13
CA VAL A 32 -1.39 3.07 2.42
C VAL A 32 -0.72 2.44 1.20
N TYR A 33 -1.26 2.64 0.00
CA TYR A 33 -0.64 2.18 -1.24
C TYR A 33 0.75 2.79 -1.43
N LEU A 34 0.88 4.11 -1.29
CA LEU A 34 2.14 4.83 -1.48
C LEU A 34 3.20 4.39 -0.46
N HIS A 35 2.81 4.15 0.80
CA HIS A 35 3.69 3.58 1.82
C HIS A 35 4.20 2.18 1.41
N LEU A 36 3.29 1.29 0.99
CA LEU A 36 3.65 -0.05 0.54
C LEU A 36 4.49 -0.02 -0.74
N TYR A 37 4.22 0.89 -1.67
CA TYR A 37 5.01 1.12 -2.88
C TYR A 37 6.45 1.51 -2.54
N GLY A 38 6.63 2.50 -1.65
CA GLY A 38 7.95 2.93 -1.21
C GLY A 38 8.73 1.81 -0.51
N GLN A 39 8.06 0.99 0.30
CA GLN A 39 8.65 -0.20 0.91
C GLN A 39 8.99 -1.29 -0.13
N ALA A 40 8.11 -1.51 -1.13
CA ALA A 40 8.35 -2.44 -2.21
C ALA A 40 9.62 -2.07 -2.99
N VAL A 41 9.74 -0.80 -3.41
CA VAL A 41 10.92 -0.31 -4.13
C VAL A 41 12.21 -0.53 -3.33
N ARG A 42 12.21 -0.17 -2.04
CA ARG A 42 13.37 -0.37 -1.15
C ARG A 42 13.72 -1.85 -0.93
N ARG A 43 12.75 -2.75 -1.07
CA ARG A 43 12.90 -4.20 -0.92
C ARG A 43 13.02 -4.94 -2.26
N HIS A 44 13.29 -4.22 -3.36
CA HIS A 44 13.35 -4.81 -4.71
C HIS A 44 12.09 -5.63 -5.06
N TRP A 45 10.92 -5.07 -4.77
CA TRP A 45 9.59 -5.63 -5.05
C TRP A 45 9.26 -6.96 -4.35
N LYS A 46 10.03 -7.33 -3.32
CA LYS A 46 9.70 -8.47 -2.45
C LYS A 46 8.47 -8.17 -1.58
N PRO A 47 7.69 -9.19 -1.18
CA PRO A 47 6.58 -9.02 -0.25
C PRO A 47 7.01 -8.32 1.05
N ILE A 48 6.16 -7.44 1.54
CA ILE A 48 6.39 -6.59 2.71
C ILE A 48 5.67 -7.21 3.90
N PRO A 49 6.39 -7.81 4.88
CA PRO A 49 5.77 -8.24 6.12
C PRO A 49 5.42 -7.00 6.94
N ALA A 50 4.13 -6.73 7.13
CA ALA A 50 3.68 -5.61 7.94
C ALA A 50 2.32 -5.90 8.53
N SER A 51 2.18 -5.73 9.84
CA SER A 51 0.85 -5.75 10.48
C SER A 51 0.09 -4.46 10.20
N VAL A 52 -1.23 -4.47 10.38
CA VAL A 52 -2.03 -3.23 10.31
C VAL A 52 -1.52 -2.17 11.28
N ARG A 53 -1.09 -2.58 12.49
CA ARG A 53 -0.50 -1.67 13.47
C ARG A 53 0.76 -1.02 12.92
N THR A 54 1.66 -1.80 12.34
CA THR A 54 2.90 -1.30 11.75
C THR A 54 2.63 -0.27 10.65
N ILE A 55 1.63 -0.52 9.80
CA ILE A 55 1.26 0.41 8.73
C ILE A 55 0.60 1.67 9.30
N ALA A 56 -0.27 1.54 10.31
CA ALA A 56 -0.88 2.65 11.01
C ALA A 56 0.18 3.58 11.62
N ASP A 57 1.13 3.01 12.37
CA ASP A 57 2.23 3.75 12.99
C ASP A 57 3.09 4.47 11.94
N ALA A 58 3.35 3.83 10.79
CA ALA A 58 4.19 4.41 9.74
C ALA A 58 3.48 5.46 8.86
N THR A 59 2.15 5.42 8.79
CA THR A 59 1.34 6.34 7.96
C THR A 59 0.66 7.43 8.78
N GLY A 60 0.62 7.31 10.12
CA GLY A 60 -0.16 8.18 11.01
C GLY A 60 -1.67 7.95 10.96
N LEU A 61 -2.14 6.93 10.21
CA LEU A 61 -3.56 6.60 10.10
C LEU A 61 -4.02 5.74 11.28
N SER A 62 -5.33 5.76 11.56
CA SER A 62 -5.92 4.82 12.52
C SER A 62 -5.86 3.38 12.00
N LYS A 63 -5.84 2.40 12.91
CA LYS A 63 -5.87 0.97 12.53
C LYS A 63 -7.11 0.62 11.68
N SER A 64 -8.27 1.20 12.00
CA SER A 64 -9.51 0.99 11.23
C SER A 64 -9.40 1.58 9.81
N ALA A 65 -8.81 2.76 9.65
CA ALA A 65 -8.57 3.36 8.34
C ALA A 65 -7.61 2.50 7.51
N VAL A 66 -6.53 1.97 8.11
CA VAL A 66 -5.61 1.05 7.43
C VAL A 66 -6.29 -0.26 7.07
N HIS A 67 -7.09 -0.85 7.96
CA HIS A 67 -7.85 -2.07 7.66
C HIS A 67 -8.79 -1.86 6.46
N ALA A 68 -9.55 -0.77 6.45
CA ALA A 68 -10.45 -0.43 5.36
C ALA A 68 -9.68 -0.19 4.05
N ALA A 69 -8.56 0.55 4.11
CA ALA A 69 -7.67 0.79 2.98
C ALA A 69 -7.13 -0.53 2.39
N LEU A 70 -6.58 -1.43 3.21
CA LEU A 70 -6.09 -2.73 2.75
C LEU A 70 -7.20 -3.59 2.15
N GLY A 71 -8.43 -3.54 2.69
CA GLY A 71 -9.61 -4.16 2.09
C GLY A 71 -9.89 -3.62 0.69
N HIS A 72 -9.93 -2.31 0.56
CA HIS A 72 -10.19 -1.62 -0.69
C HIS A 72 -9.13 -1.91 -1.75
N LEU A 73 -7.84 -1.81 -1.40
CA LEU A 73 -6.72 -2.09 -2.30
C LEU A 73 -6.70 -3.54 -2.79
N ARG A 74 -7.05 -4.51 -1.92
CA ARG A 74 -7.19 -5.92 -2.33
C ARG A 74 -8.35 -6.12 -3.29
N ARG A 75 -9.51 -5.50 -3.02
CA ARG A 75 -10.69 -5.57 -3.90
C ARG A 75 -10.39 -5.01 -5.28
N ARG A 76 -9.62 -3.91 -5.34
CA ARG A 76 -9.12 -3.27 -6.57
C ARG A 76 -7.94 -4.00 -7.22
N GLN A 77 -7.46 -5.12 -6.66
CA GLN A 77 -6.29 -5.87 -7.15
C GLN A 77 -5.03 -5.02 -7.29
N LEU A 78 -4.86 -4.01 -6.42
CA LEU A 78 -3.66 -3.16 -6.35
C LEU A 78 -2.59 -3.76 -5.43
N ILE A 79 -3.03 -4.60 -4.48
CA ILE A 79 -2.15 -5.38 -3.61
C ILE A 79 -2.67 -6.82 -3.49
N ALA A 80 -1.76 -7.75 -3.25
CA ALA A 80 -2.06 -9.07 -2.75
C ALA A 80 -1.58 -9.18 -1.29
N THR A 81 -2.35 -9.86 -0.44
CA THR A 81 -1.96 -10.12 0.95
C THR A 81 -2.00 -11.61 1.20
N SER A 82 -0.92 -12.17 1.76
CA SER A 82 -0.85 -13.55 2.21
C SER A 82 -0.44 -13.63 3.68
N ALA A 83 -0.85 -14.70 4.37
CA ALA A 83 -0.46 -15.00 5.74
C ALA A 83 -0.40 -16.52 5.90
N ASP A 84 0.61 -17.03 6.62
CA ASP A 84 0.81 -18.47 6.79
C ASP A 84 -0.25 -19.09 7.72
N HIS A 85 -0.79 -18.29 8.65
CA HIS A 85 -1.87 -18.65 9.59
C HIS A 85 -2.59 -17.38 10.06
N ALA A 86 -3.74 -17.52 10.75
CA ALA A 86 -4.61 -16.41 11.14
C ALA A 86 -3.91 -15.33 12.00
N THR A 87 -2.91 -15.72 12.79
CA THR A 87 -2.13 -14.83 13.67
C THR A 87 -0.78 -14.45 13.08
N ALA A 88 -0.41 -14.93 11.89
CA ALA A 88 0.84 -14.60 11.26
C ALA A 88 0.85 -13.12 10.86
N THR A 89 2.04 -12.50 10.89
CA THR A 89 2.19 -11.16 10.29
C THR A 89 1.93 -11.29 8.78
N PRO A 90 0.94 -10.56 8.22
CA PRO A 90 0.63 -10.66 6.81
C PRO A 90 1.76 -10.07 5.97
N ARG A 91 1.92 -10.63 4.76
CA ARG A 91 2.86 -10.17 3.74
C ARG A 91 2.06 -9.53 2.61
N HIS A 92 2.38 -8.28 2.31
CA HIS A 92 1.73 -7.49 1.26
C HIS A 92 2.63 -7.40 0.02
N ARG A 93 2.08 -7.66 -1.15
CA ARG A 93 2.75 -7.48 -2.44
C ARG A 93 2.01 -6.41 -3.23
N VAL A 94 2.74 -5.40 -3.70
CA VAL A 94 2.20 -4.39 -4.63
C VAL A 94 2.07 -5.00 -6.01
N LEU A 95 0.90 -4.86 -6.62
CA LEU A 95 0.62 -5.28 -7.99
C LEU A 95 0.79 -4.07 -8.91
N ARG A 96 1.47 -4.26 -10.04
CA ARG A 96 1.74 -3.24 -11.05
C ARG A 96 1.01 -3.65 -12.33
N HIS A 97 -0.27 -3.32 -12.43
CA HIS A 97 -1.13 -3.75 -13.54
C HIS A 97 -0.95 -2.91 -14.82
N TRP A 98 -0.10 -1.88 -14.79
CA TRP A 98 0.15 -0.95 -15.89
C TRP A 98 1.52 -1.13 -16.55
N ARG A 99 2.19 -2.26 -16.29
CA ARG A 99 3.51 -2.56 -16.84
C ARG A 99 3.50 -3.86 -17.61
#